data_AF-A0A2S9FVM6-F1
#
_entry.id   AF-A0A2S9FVM6-F1
#
_cell.length_a   1.000
_cell.length_b   1.000
_cell.length_c   1.000
_cell.angle_alpha   90.00
_cell.angle_beta   90.00
_cell.angle_gamma   90.00
#
_symmetry.space_group_name_H-M   'P 1'
#
loop_
_entity.id
_entity.type
_entity.pdbx_description
1 polymer ?
#
loop_
_entity_poly.entity_id
_entity_poly.type
_entity_poly.pdbx_seq_one_letter_code
_entity_poly.pdbx_strand_id
1 'polypeptide(L)' 'MNTALLNQGVATSAMVSTVFDGIARHTPEGHAFVAQSREHGFREAVRHRDEPFGDHGRKTSEV' A
#
# COMPACT_ATOMS: atom_id res chain seq x y z
N MET A 1 -13.14 -9.38 -25.91
CA MET A 1 -12.90 -9.47 -24.45
C MET A 1 -12.35 -8.15 -23.89
N ASN A 2 -11.26 -7.60 -24.42
CA ASN A 2 -10.65 -6.36 -23.87
C ASN A 2 -11.53 -5.11 -23.98
N THR A 3 -12.36 -5.00 -25.01
CA THR A 3 -13.23 -3.83 -25.21
C THR A 3 -14.22 -3.62 -24.06
N ALA A 4 -14.81 -4.71 -23.53
CA ALA A 4 -15.72 -4.63 -22.40
C ALA A 4 -15.01 -4.16 -21.11
N LEU A 5 -13.77 -4.60 -20.88
CA LEU A 5 -12.95 -4.18 -19.74
C LEU A 5 -12.56 -2.70 -19.85
N LEU A 6 -12.05 -2.26 -21.00
CA LEU A 6 -11.61 -0.87 -21.18
C LEU A 6 -12.77 0.12 -21.07
N ASN A 7 -13.96 -0.26 -21.52
CA ASN A 7 -15.18 0.53 -21.37
C ASN A 7 -15.64 0.69 -19.90
N GLN A 8 -15.09 -0.08 -18.95
CA GLN A 8 -15.33 0.13 -17.51
C GLN A 8 -14.52 1.30 -16.94
N GLY A 9 -13.69 1.97 -17.74
CA GLY A 9 -12.91 3.13 -17.31
C GLY A 9 -11.59 2.78 -16.62
N VAL A 10 -11.03 1.59 -16.87
CA VAL A 10 -9.77 1.12 -16.25
C VAL A 10 -8.61 2.10 -16.43
N ALA A 11 -8.54 2.82 -17.55
CA ALA A 11 -7.52 3.84 -17.77
C ALA A 11 -7.61 5.00 -16.77
N THR A 12 -8.82 5.49 -16.48
CA THR A 12 -9.04 6.55 -15.50
C THR A 12 -8.72 6.06 -14.09
N SER A 13 -9.16 4.84 -13.74
CA SER A 13 -8.82 4.23 -12.45
C SER A 13 -7.31 4.10 -12.26
N ALA A 14 -6.58 3.61 -13.26
CA ALA A 14 -5.12 3.51 -13.21
C ALA A 14 -4.44 4.88 -13.03
N MET A 15 -4.91 5.90 -13.76
CA MET A 15 -4.38 7.26 -13.64
C MET A 15 -4.55 7.79 -12.22
N VAL A 16 -5.76 7.74 -11.66
CA VAL A 16 -6.01 8.30 -10.32
C VAL A 16 -5.33 7.47 -9.23
N SER A 17 -5.27 6.14 -9.35
CA SER A 17 -4.53 5.28 -8.42
C SER A 17 -3.04 5.60 -8.38
N THR A 18 -2.44 5.96 -9.53
CA THR A 18 -1.03 6.37 -9.58
C THR A 18 -0.80 7.69 -8.83
N VAL A 19 -1.73 8.63 -8.95
CA VAL A 19 -1.69 9.88 -8.17
C VAL A 19 -1.81 9.57 -6.68
N PHE A 20 -2.75 8.71 -6.28
CA PHE A 20 -2.92 8.34 -4.88
C PHE A 20 -1.73 7.59 -4.28
N ASP A 21 -1.06 6.73 -5.05
CA ASP A 21 0.20 6.11 -4.61
C ASP A 21 1.30 7.17 -4.37
N GLY A 22 1.39 8.17 -5.25
CA GLY A 22 2.26 9.32 -5.07
C GLY A 22 1.96 10.06 -3.77
N ILE A 23 0.69 10.34 -3.49
CA ILE A 23 0.25 11.00 -2.24
C ILE A 23 0.61 10.13 -1.03
N ALA A 24 0.28 8.83 -1.04
CA ALA A 24 0.54 7.91 0.07
C ALA A 24 2.02 7.87 0.49
N ARG A 25 2.94 8.06 -0.47
CA ARG A 25 4.38 8.12 -0.20
C ARG A 25 4.88 9.46 0.35
N HIS A 26 4.04 10.50 0.35
CA HIS A 26 4.40 11.87 0.77
C HIS A 26 3.48 12.46 1.85
N THR A 27 2.55 11.68 2.42
CA THR A 27 1.84 12.11 3.63
C THR A 27 2.75 12.01 4.87
N PRO A 28 2.39 12.65 6.00
CA PRO A 28 3.11 12.46 7.26
C PRO A 28 3.25 10.98 7.66
N GLU A 29 2.23 10.17 7.43
CA GLU A 29 2.23 8.73 7.73
C GLU A 29 3.22 7.97 6.85
N GLY A 30 3.26 8.28 5.55
CA GLY A 30 4.25 7.71 4.63
C GLY A 30 5.68 8.04 5.03
N HIS A 31 5.93 9.29 5.42
CA HIS A 31 7.23 9.71 5.95
C HIS A 31 7.58 9.04 7.29
N ALA A 32 6.62 8.86 8.19
CA ALA A 32 6.83 8.15 9.45
C ALA A 32 7.21 6.68 9.21
N PHE A 33 6.53 6.00 8.27
CA PHE A 33 6.87 4.63 7.89
C PHE A 33 8.30 4.54 7.30
N VAL A 34 8.70 5.50 6.47
CA VAL A 34 10.07 5.59 5.93
C VAL A 34 11.09 5.85 7.05
N ALA A 35 10.78 6.73 8.00
CA ALA A 35 11.66 7.01 9.13
C ALA A 35 11.88 5.73 9.98
N GLN A 36 10.80 5.03 10.33
CA GLN A 36 10.86 3.78 11.08
C GLN A 36 11.62 2.68 10.32
N SER A 37 11.45 2.61 9.00
CA SER A 37 12.17 1.69 8.12
C SER A 37 13.68 1.98 8.07
N ARG A 38 14.07 3.26 8.16
CA ARG A 38 15.49 3.68 8.18
C ARG A 38 16.14 3.41 9.55
N GLU A 39 15.40 3.63 10.62
CA GLU A 39 15.91 3.49 11.99
C GLU A 39 16.00 2.04 12.45
N HIS A 40 14.96 1.23 12.19
CA HIS A 40 14.85 -0.14 12.70
C HIS A 40 14.94 -1.21 11.60
N GLY A 41 15.06 -0.78 10.33
CA GLY A 41 15.02 -1.65 9.17
C GLY A 41 13.60 -1.89 8.65
N PHE A 42 13.48 -2.10 7.34
CA PHE A 42 12.19 -2.25 6.66
C PHE A 42 11.34 -3.40 7.21
N ARG A 43 11.97 -4.53 7.60
CA ARG A 43 11.25 -5.69 8.13
C ARG A 43 10.54 -5.38 9.45
N GLU A 44 11.17 -4.60 10.33
CA GLU A 44 10.56 -4.19 11.59
C GLU A 44 9.42 -3.19 11.37
N ALA A 45 9.58 -2.23 10.44
CA ALA A 45 8.49 -1.32 10.08
C ALA A 45 7.27 -2.08 9.52
N VAL A 46 7.49 -3.10 8.69
CA VAL A 46 6.40 -3.98 8.20
C VAL A 46 5.78 -4.79 9.33
N ARG A 47 6.57 -5.33 10.27
CA ARG A 47 6.03 -6.00 11.46
C ARG A 47 5.15 -5.06 12.27
N HIS A 48 5.63 -3.86 12.55
CA HIS A 48 4.89 -2.85 13.32
C HIS A 48 3.58 -2.42 12.63
N ARG A 49 3.55 -2.45 11.29
CA ARG A 49 2.36 -2.16 10.48
C ARG A 49 1.34 -3.29 10.54
N ASP A 50 1.77 -4.54 10.37
CA ASP A 50 0.86 -5.68 10.15
C ASP A 50 0.49 -6.43 11.44
N GLU A 51 1.39 -6.46 12.43
CA GLU A 51 1.17 -7.21 13.69
C GLU A 51 -0.09 -6.79 14.46
N PRO A 52 -0.47 -5.49 14.53
CA PRO A 52 -1.73 -5.08 15.15
C PRO A 52 -2.99 -5.63 14.46
N PHE A 53 -2.89 -6.00 13.17
CA PHE A 53 -3.98 -6.59 12.40
C PHE A 53 -3.97 -8.12 12.42
N GLY A 54 -2.98 -8.73 13.08
CA GLY A 54 -2.89 -10.18 13.26
C GLY A 54 -2.40 -10.96 12.04
N ASP A 55 -2.08 -10.30 10.93
CA ASP A 55 -1.78 -10.92 9.64
C ASP A 55 -0.32 -10.77 9.18
N HIS A 56 0.58 -10.38 10.09
CA HIS A 56 2.00 -10.23 9.76
C HIS A 56 2.61 -11.49 9.10
N GLY A 57 3.28 -11.27 7.97
CA GLY A 57 4.07 -12.28 7.28
C GLY A 57 3.22 -13.22 6.42
N ARG A 58 3.16 -14.50 6.79
CA ARG A 58 2.38 -15.52 6.06
C ARG A 58 1.05 -15.85 6.73
N LYS A 59 0.68 -15.12 7.78
CA LYS A 59 -0.62 -15.28 8.43
C LYS A 59 -1.71 -14.77 7.49
N THR A 60 -2.89 -15.37 7.56
CA THR A 60 -4.05 -14.97 6.75
C THR A 60 -4.79 -13.83 7.45
N SER A 61 -5.34 -12.89 6.68
CA SER A 61 -6.17 -11.78 7.20
C SER A 61 -7.64 -12.15 7.43
N GLU A 62 -8.00 -13.44 7.28
CA GLU A 62 -9.37 -13.97 7.49
C GLU A 62 -10.48 -13.21 6.72
N VAL A 63 -10.22 -12.92 5.43
CA VAL A 63 -11.14 -12.26 4.49
C VAL A 63 -11.97 -13.22 3.65
#